data_AF-A0A7V3FJ41-F1
#
_entry.id   AF-A0A7V3FJ41-F1
#
_cell.length_a   1.000
_cell.length_b   1.000
_cell.length_c   1.000
_cell.angle_alpha   90.00
_cell.angle_beta   90.00
_cell.angle_gamma   90.00
#
_symmetry.space_group_name_H-M   'P 1'
#
loop_
_entity.id
_entity.type
_entity.pdbx_description
1 polymer ?
#
loop_
_entity_poly.entity_id
_entity_poly.type
_entity_poly.pdbx_seq_one_letter_code
_entity_poly.pdbx_strand_id
1 'polypeptide(L)'
;MNPKKQVPEESRHGESRVEGPEERLARDGWKRCGELLGPLAAELGITPAAALAVLCVESGGTGFGPDGRLLIRFENHVFWDRWGSKSEANAARFHQHFRFNSQKRWLGHMYRMSGAGQAEGTSPESAWLVGHQKQAAEWEVLEIARAMNDAEALCSTSMGCAQLMGFHYLRAGYASVGKMFAKFSEAEVGEKHQVEAMFKFISGTRKRVNAGPRQTTGPMVEALRQEDYLRFAALYNGKGKAAEYAAKLVRFREAGRRILG
;
A
#
# COMPACT_ATOMS: atom_id res chain seq x y z
N MET A 1 39.15 -10.04 65.67
CA MET A 1 38.54 -10.88 64.62
C MET A 1 37.14 -10.39 64.33
N ASN A 2 36.91 -9.82 63.15
CA ASN A 2 35.61 -9.79 62.47
C ASN A 2 35.86 -9.36 61.01
N PRO A 3 35.85 -10.27 60.03
CA PRO A 3 36.07 -9.90 58.64
C PRO A 3 34.80 -9.27 58.06
N LYS A 4 34.95 -8.10 57.45
CA LYS A 4 33.90 -7.45 56.66
C LYS A 4 33.50 -8.40 55.52
N LYS A 5 32.24 -8.86 55.51
CA LYS A 5 31.65 -9.57 54.37
C LYS A 5 31.54 -8.60 53.19
N GLN A 6 32.28 -8.87 52.11
CA GLN A 6 32.02 -8.30 50.80
C GLN A 6 30.69 -8.86 50.29
N VAL A 7 29.78 -7.95 49.93
CA VAL A 7 28.55 -8.29 49.20
C VAL A 7 28.94 -8.47 47.72
N PRO A 8 28.56 -9.56 47.04
CA PRO A 8 28.86 -9.72 45.62
C PRO A 8 28.11 -8.68 44.79
N GLU A 9 28.84 -8.03 43.90
CA GLU A 9 28.28 -7.16 42.87
C GLU A 9 27.55 -8.06 41.85
N GLU A 10 26.21 -8.05 41.89
CA GLU A 10 25.39 -8.74 40.91
C GLU A 10 25.66 -8.13 39.52
N SER A 11 26.36 -8.88 38.68
CA SER A 11 26.50 -8.56 37.27
C SER A 11 25.10 -8.55 36.65
N ARG A 12 24.61 -7.36 36.32
CA ARG A 12 23.49 -7.20 35.39
C ARG A 12 23.96 -7.63 34.01
N HIS A 13 23.96 -8.94 33.77
CA HIS A 13 23.94 -9.47 32.42
C HIS A 13 22.62 -9.03 31.81
N GLY A 14 22.66 -7.92 31.05
CA GLY A 14 21.55 -7.52 30.21
C GLY A 14 21.30 -8.65 29.22
N GLU A 15 20.25 -9.41 29.44
CA GLU A 15 19.73 -10.36 28.46
C GLU A 15 19.48 -9.58 27.17
N SER A 16 20.20 -9.93 26.09
CA SER A 16 19.94 -9.33 24.79
C SER A 16 18.56 -9.78 24.35
N ARG A 17 17.59 -8.85 24.45
CA ARG A 17 16.22 -9.12 24.01
C ARG A 17 16.24 -9.48 22.53
N VAL A 18 15.73 -10.66 22.19
CA VAL A 18 15.56 -11.09 20.80
C VAL A 18 14.53 -10.20 20.12
N GLU A 19 14.92 -9.62 18.98
CA GLU A 19 14.06 -8.74 18.19
C GLU A 19 12.81 -9.47 17.68
N GLY A 20 11.64 -8.88 17.85
CA GLY A 20 10.38 -9.42 17.34
C GLY A 20 10.23 -9.27 15.81
N PRO A 21 9.25 -9.96 15.18
CA PRO A 21 9.03 -9.84 13.74
C PRO A 21 8.66 -8.42 13.30
N GLU A 22 7.85 -7.68 14.05
CA GLU A 22 7.54 -6.28 13.75
C GLU A 22 8.77 -5.36 13.83
N GLU A 23 9.68 -5.63 14.76
CA GLU A 23 10.90 -4.85 14.91
C GLU A 23 11.86 -5.09 13.74
N ARG A 24 12.03 -6.35 13.31
CA ARG A 24 12.81 -6.66 12.09
C ARG A 24 12.26 -5.94 10.86
N LEU A 25 10.95 -6.02 10.64
CA LEU A 25 10.30 -5.35 9.51
C LEU A 25 10.41 -3.82 9.58
N ALA A 26 10.25 -3.24 10.78
CA ALA A 26 10.42 -1.81 11.00
C ALA A 26 11.87 -1.37 10.74
N ARG A 27 12.86 -2.15 11.18
CA ARG A 27 14.28 -1.89 10.93
C ARG A 27 14.59 -1.91 9.45
N ASP A 28 14.09 -2.90 8.72
CA ASP A 28 14.31 -3.01 7.28
C ASP A 28 13.60 -1.86 6.53
N GLY A 29 12.37 -1.52 6.91
CA GLY A 29 11.66 -0.35 6.40
C GLY A 29 12.43 0.95 6.62
N TRP A 30 13.00 1.12 7.81
CA TRP A 30 13.82 2.27 8.14
C TRP A 30 15.13 2.31 7.33
N LYS A 31 15.79 1.18 7.11
CA LYS A 31 16.99 1.12 6.26
C LYS A 31 16.70 1.55 4.82
N ARG A 32 15.54 1.17 4.26
CA ARG A 32 15.17 1.52 2.88
C ARG A 32 14.68 2.96 2.73
N CYS A 33 13.90 3.44 3.69
CA CYS A 33 13.13 4.68 3.54
C CYS A 33 13.36 5.72 4.65
N GLY A 34 14.23 5.46 5.63
CA GLY A 34 14.39 6.30 6.83
C GLY A 34 14.81 7.74 6.53
N GLU A 35 15.71 7.93 5.56
CA GLU A 35 16.13 9.26 5.07
C GLU A 35 14.95 10.10 4.57
N LEU A 36 13.94 9.44 3.99
CA LEU A 36 12.72 10.07 3.48
C LEU A 36 11.65 10.23 4.58
N LEU A 37 11.53 9.25 5.48
CA LEU A 37 10.48 9.23 6.51
C LEU A 37 10.63 10.36 7.52
N GLY A 38 11.85 10.78 7.88
CA GLY A 38 12.08 11.89 8.80
C GLY A 38 11.45 13.22 8.31
N PRO A 39 11.84 13.71 7.12
CA PRO A 39 11.23 14.90 6.51
C PRO A 39 9.72 14.80 6.32
N LEU A 40 9.21 13.65 5.86
CA LEU A 40 7.76 13.45 5.68
C LEU A 40 7.00 13.46 7.01
N ALA A 41 7.57 12.86 8.06
CA ALA A 41 7.00 12.90 9.41
C ALA A 41 6.93 14.34 9.94
N ALA A 42 7.99 15.13 9.73
CA ALA A 42 8.03 16.54 10.12
C ALA A 42 6.98 17.38 9.37
N GLU A 43 6.79 17.18 8.05
CA GLU A 43 5.75 17.88 7.27
C GLU A 43 4.33 17.56 7.73
N LEU A 44 4.10 16.34 8.22
CA LEU A 44 2.83 15.94 8.81
C LEU A 44 2.72 16.30 10.29
N GLY A 45 3.79 16.68 10.98
CA GLY A 45 3.81 16.91 12.42
C GLY A 45 3.53 15.64 13.23
N ILE A 46 4.04 14.50 12.78
CA ILE A 46 3.94 13.19 13.44
C ILE A 46 5.33 12.68 13.81
N THR A 47 5.42 11.64 14.63
CA THR A 47 6.72 11.04 14.98
C THR A 47 7.26 10.18 13.84
N PRO A 48 8.60 10.04 13.68
CA PRO A 48 9.19 9.09 12.74
C PRO A 48 8.70 7.64 12.95
N ALA A 49 8.47 7.25 14.20
CA ALA A 49 7.91 5.93 14.52
C ALA A 49 6.46 5.75 13.99
N ALA A 50 5.63 6.80 14.03
CA ALA A 50 4.30 6.76 13.42
C ALA A 50 4.36 6.70 11.89
N ALA A 51 5.27 7.46 11.27
CA ALA A 51 5.52 7.42 9.82
C ALA A 51 5.99 6.03 9.37
N LEU A 52 6.92 5.43 10.12
CA LEU A 52 7.39 4.06 9.89
C LEU A 52 6.27 3.03 10.07
N ALA A 53 5.40 3.20 11.08
CA ALA A 53 4.28 2.30 11.29
C ALA A 53 3.31 2.28 10.10
N VAL A 54 3.01 3.45 9.52
CA VAL A 54 2.20 3.56 8.30
C VAL A 54 2.86 2.84 7.13
N LEU A 55 4.16 3.00 6.93
CA LEU A 55 4.89 2.26 5.90
C LEU A 55 4.81 0.74 6.10
N CYS A 56 5.07 0.26 7.33
CA CYS A 56 5.16 -1.16 7.62
C CYS A 56 3.81 -1.89 7.59
N VAL A 57 2.71 -1.21 7.96
CA VAL A 57 1.39 -1.86 7.99
C VAL A 57 0.87 -2.18 6.59
N GLU A 58 1.19 -1.34 5.60
CA GLU A 58 0.68 -1.45 4.23
C GLU A 58 1.56 -2.35 3.34
N SER A 59 2.87 -2.35 3.59
CA SER A 59 3.84 -2.91 2.62
C SER A 59 4.25 -4.35 2.87
N GLY A 60 4.10 -4.87 4.09
CA GLY A 60 4.90 -6.02 4.52
C GLY A 60 6.41 -5.83 4.32
N GLY A 61 6.87 -4.60 4.02
CA GLY A 61 8.22 -4.22 3.70
C GLY A 61 8.44 -3.69 2.27
N THR A 62 7.96 -4.34 1.20
CA THR A 62 8.52 -4.12 -0.15
C THR A 62 7.53 -3.53 -1.15
N GLY A 63 8.03 -2.75 -2.10
CA GLY A 63 7.26 -2.23 -3.24
C GLY A 63 7.29 -3.12 -4.48
N PHE A 64 8.16 -4.11 -4.50
CA PHE A 64 8.48 -4.92 -5.67
C PHE A 64 8.42 -6.41 -5.34
N GLY A 65 7.96 -7.19 -6.32
CA GLY A 65 7.97 -8.64 -6.27
C GLY A 65 9.36 -9.23 -6.54
N PRO A 66 9.53 -10.55 -6.38
CA PRO A 66 10.82 -11.23 -6.60
C PRO A 66 11.36 -11.11 -8.04
N ASP A 67 10.49 -10.83 -9.00
CA ASP A 67 10.82 -10.60 -10.41
C ASP A 67 11.16 -9.14 -10.73
N GLY A 68 11.29 -8.28 -9.69
CA GLY A 68 11.60 -6.87 -9.82
C GLY A 68 10.44 -6.00 -10.30
N ARG A 69 9.25 -6.59 -10.56
CA ARG A 69 8.07 -5.81 -10.96
C ARG A 69 7.39 -5.20 -9.76
N LEU A 70 6.75 -4.04 -9.99
CA LEU A 70 5.90 -3.37 -9.02
C LEU A 70 4.86 -4.35 -8.45
N LEU A 71 4.71 -4.40 -7.13
CA LEU A 71 3.62 -5.16 -6.51
C LEU A 71 2.30 -4.50 -6.88
N ILE A 72 1.35 -5.29 -7.36
CA ILE A 72 0.05 -4.79 -7.78
C ILE A 72 -1.08 -5.70 -7.30
N ARG A 73 -2.28 -5.14 -7.28
CA ARG A 73 -3.51 -5.91 -7.19
C ARG A 73 -4.60 -5.22 -8.02
N PHE A 74 -5.12 -5.94 -9.00
CA PHE A 74 -6.12 -5.43 -9.94
C PHE A 74 -7.54 -5.68 -9.43
N GLU A 75 -8.30 -4.62 -9.24
CA GLU A 75 -9.66 -4.67 -8.70
C GLU A 75 -10.68 -4.62 -9.85
N ASN A 76 -11.05 -5.79 -10.38
CA ASN A 76 -11.92 -5.87 -11.57
C ASN A 76 -13.31 -5.23 -11.39
N HIS A 77 -13.85 -5.18 -10.17
CA HIS A 77 -15.10 -4.47 -9.87
C HIS A 77 -14.94 -2.95 -9.95
N VAL A 78 -13.74 -2.42 -9.64
CA VAL A 78 -13.41 -1.01 -9.86
C VAL A 78 -13.28 -0.74 -11.37
N PHE A 79 -12.65 -1.66 -12.11
CA PHE A 79 -12.56 -1.53 -13.57
C PHE A 79 -13.93 -1.57 -14.25
N TRP A 80 -14.87 -2.35 -13.72
CA TRP A 80 -16.27 -2.28 -14.13
C TRP A 80 -16.88 -0.90 -13.90
N ASP A 81 -16.74 -0.33 -12.71
CA ASP A 81 -17.31 0.99 -12.39
C ASP A 81 -16.71 2.12 -13.24
N ARG A 82 -15.43 1.98 -13.59
CA ARG A 82 -14.68 3.00 -14.30
C ARG A 82 -14.80 2.90 -15.82
N TRP A 83 -14.84 1.69 -16.36
CA TRP A 83 -14.85 1.45 -17.81
C TRP A 83 -15.95 0.50 -18.27
N GLY A 84 -16.10 -0.67 -17.65
CA GLY A 84 -17.00 -1.74 -18.12
C GLY A 84 -18.47 -1.30 -18.19
N SER A 85 -18.94 -0.58 -17.18
CA SER A 85 -20.32 -0.09 -17.07
C SER A 85 -20.65 1.12 -17.95
N LYS A 86 -19.69 1.67 -18.70
CA LYS A 86 -19.88 2.94 -19.43
C LYS A 86 -20.61 2.81 -20.76
N SER A 87 -20.68 1.61 -21.33
CA SER A 87 -21.45 1.33 -22.54
C SER A 87 -21.73 -0.18 -22.64
N GLU A 88 -22.74 -0.57 -23.42
CA GLU A 88 -23.01 -1.98 -23.71
C GLU A 88 -21.82 -2.69 -24.37
N ALA A 89 -21.10 -1.98 -25.26
CA ALA A 89 -19.88 -2.50 -25.89
C ALA A 89 -18.76 -2.76 -24.87
N ASN A 90 -18.54 -1.86 -23.92
CA ASN A 90 -17.56 -2.07 -22.84
C ASN A 90 -18.00 -3.20 -21.92
N ALA A 91 -19.30 -3.29 -21.60
CA ALA A 91 -19.84 -4.33 -20.75
C ALA A 91 -19.64 -5.72 -21.38
N ALA A 92 -19.94 -5.86 -22.68
CA ALA A 92 -19.70 -7.09 -23.42
C ALA A 92 -18.22 -7.50 -23.39
N ARG A 93 -17.30 -6.56 -23.65
CA ARG A 93 -15.85 -6.81 -23.58
C ARG A 93 -15.37 -7.14 -22.16
N PHE A 94 -15.91 -6.48 -21.14
CA PHE A 94 -15.59 -6.78 -19.75
C PHE A 94 -16.02 -8.21 -19.38
N HIS A 95 -17.26 -8.60 -19.70
CA HIS A 95 -17.81 -9.90 -19.34
C HIS A 95 -17.15 -11.07 -20.09
N GLN A 96 -16.48 -10.80 -21.22
CA GLN A 96 -15.62 -11.80 -21.86
C GLN A 96 -14.43 -12.19 -20.99
N HIS A 97 -14.00 -11.36 -20.05
CA HIS A 97 -12.74 -11.55 -19.34
C HIS A 97 -12.84 -11.51 -17.82
N PHE A 98 -13.86 -10.87 -17.25
CA PHE A 98 -13.92 -10.59 -15.81
C PHE A 98 -15.27 -10.93 -15.19
N ARG A 99 -15.23 -11.46 -13.97
CA ARG A 99 -16.40 -11.66 -13.10
C ARG A 99 -16.05 -11.26 -11.67
N PHE A 100 -17.04 -10.80 -10.93
CA PHE A 100 -16.95 -10.54 -9.49
C PHE A 100 -18.29 -10.84 -8.84
N ASN A 101 -18.32 -10.98 -7.50
CA ASN A 101 -19.55 -11.23 -6.77
C ASN A 101 -20.47 -9.99 -6.77
N SER A 102 -21.69 -10.09 -7.28
CA SER A 102 -22.60 -8.94 -7.41
C SER A 102 -23.07 -8.35 -6.08
N GLN A 103 -23.14 -9.15 -5.00
CA GLN A 103 -23.59 -8.71 -3.68
C GLN A 103 -22.45 -8.07 -2.87
N LYS A 104 -21.27 -8.68 -2.90
CA LYS A 104 -20.03 -8.20 -2.26
C LYS A 104 -18.98 -8.01 -3.32
N ARG A 105 -19.04 -6.85 -3.99
CA ARG A 105 -18.32 -6.56 -5.24
C ARG A 105 -16.80 -6.69 -5.16
N TRP A 106 -16.23 -6.52 -3.97
CA TRP A 106 -14.81 -6.71 -3.67
C TRP A 106 -14.40 -8.19 -3.44
N LEU A 107 -15.31 -9.15 -3.66
CA LEU A 107 -15.07 -10.58 -3.49
C LEU A 107 -15.34 -11.34 -4.80
N GLY A 108 -14.83 -12.56 -4.88
CA GLY A 108 -15.10 -13.48 -5.99
C GLY A 108 -14.54 -12.99 -7.32
N HIS A 109 -13.42 -12.28 -7.30
CA HIS A 109 -12.75 -11.81 -8.51
C HIS A 109 -12.30 -13.01 -9.33
N MET A 110 -12.74 -13.08 -10.57
CA MET A 110 -12.30 -14.07 -11.55
C MET A 110 -11.89 -13.38 -12.84
N TYR A 111 -10.97 -14.02 -13.56
CA TYR A 111 -10.56 -13.59 -14.88
C TYR A 111 -10.36 -14.78 -15.83
N ARG A 112 -10.29 -14.52 -17.13
CA ARG A 112 -9.85 -15.50 -18.12
C ARG A 112 -9.18 -14.83 -19.31
N MET A 113 -8.31 -15.57 -19.97
CA MET A 113 -7.71 -15.18 -21.24
C MET A 113 -8.71 -15.42 -22.37
N SER A 114 -8.99 -14.40 -23.18
CA SER A 114 -9.58 -14.64 -24.51
C SER A 114 -8.44 -14.76 -25.51
N GLY A 115 -8.61 -15.60 -26.53
CA GLY A 115 -7.57 -15.99 -27.48
C GLY A 115 -7.14 -14.89 -28.45
N ALA A 116 -6.79 -13.68 -27.97
CA ALA A 116 -6.09 -12.69 -28.78
C ALA A 116 -4.69 -13.27 -29.14
N GLY A 117 -4.63 -13.94 -30.29
CA GLY A 117 -3.48 -14.72 -30.77
C GLY A 117 -3.81 -16.13 -31.30
N GLN A 118 -5.07 -16.56 -31.32
CA GLN A 118 -5.46 -17.87 -31.87
C GLN A 118 -5.97 -17.77 -33.31
N ALA A 119 -5.54 -18.74 -34.15
CA ALA A 119 -6.08 -18.94 -35.50
C ALA A 119 -7.58 -19.29 -35.46
N GLU A 120 -8.32 -18.92 -36.50
CA GLU A 120 -9.74 -19.26 -36.63
C GLU A 120 -9.96 -20.79 -36.53
N GLY A 121 -10.87 -21.22 -35.65
CA GLY A 121 -11.34 -22.61 -35.59
C GLY A 121 -11.20 -23.36 -34.25
N THR A 122 -10.64 -22.76 -33.19
CA THR A 122 -10.64 -23.33 -31.84
C THR A 122 -11.82 -22.79 -30.99
N SER A 123 -12.56 -23.69 -30.32
CA SER A 123 -13.69 -23.36 -29.43
C SER A 123 -13.38 -23.78 -27.97
N PRO A 124 -13.98 -23.18 -26.93
CA PRO A 124 -14.14 -21.76 -26.64
C PRO A 124 -13.55 -21.40 -25.26
N GLU A 125 -12.98 -20.20 -25.10
CA GLU A 125 -12.74 -19.52 -23.81
C GLU A 125 -11.88 -20.28 -22.77
N SER A 126 -10.69 -19.75 -22.43
CA SER A 126 -9.89 -20.32 -21.34
C SER A 126 -10.69 -20.41 -20.01
N ALA A 127 -10.33 -21.38 -19.17
CA ALA A 127 -11.00 -21.60 -17.89
C ALA A 127 -11.00 -20.31 -17.04
N TRP A 128 -12.08 -20.08 -16.30
CA TRP A 128 -12.12 -19.00 -15.32
C TRP A 128 -11.12 -19.27 -14.20
N LEU A 129 -10.18 -18.34 -14.02
CA LEU A 129 -9.18 -18.34 -12.97
C LEU A 129 -9.63 -17.43 -11.83
N VAL A 130 -9.29 -17.81 -10.61
CA VAL A 130 -9.51 -16.96 -9.43
C VAL A 130 -8.45 -15.86 -9.42
N GLY A 131 -8.85 -14.61 -9.22
CA GLY A 131 -7.95 -13.48 -9.02
C GLY A 131 -7.30 -13.49 -7.63
N HIS A 132 -6.38 -12.57 -7.36
CA HIS A 132 -5.81 -12.38 -6.00
C HIS A 132 -5.05 -13.58 -5.46
N GLN A 133 -4.39 -14.34 -6.35
CA GLN A 133 -3.62 -15.52 -5.99
C GLN A 133 -2.13 -15.23 -5.84
N LYS A 134 -1.51 -14.65 -6.88
CA LYS A 134 -0.06 -14.40 -6.94
C LYS A 134 0.24 -13.23 -7.86
N GLN A 135 1.38 -12.57 -7.66
CA GLN A 135 1.78 -11.39 -8.45
C GLN A 135 1.83 -11.66 -9.96
N ALA A 136 2.34 -12.81 -10.39
CA ALA A 136 2.33 -13.16 -11.82
C ALA A 136 0.91 -13.12 -12.44
N ALA A 137 -0.08 -13.63 -11.70
CA ALA A 137 -1.49 -13.62 -12.13
C ALA A 137 -2.09 -12.20 -12.06
N GLU A 138 -1.69 -11.37 -11.09
CA GLU A 138 -2.09 -9.95 -11.01
C GLU A 138 -1.60 -9.14 -12.22
N TRP A 139 -0.39 -9.43 -12.70
CA TRP A 139 0.13 -8.82 -13.91
C TRP A 139 -0.58 -9.31 -15.17
N GLU A 140 -0.84 -10.62 -15.29
CA GLU A 140 -1.63 -11.17 -16.40
C GLU A 140 -3.00 -10.50 -16.52
N VAL A 141 -3.75 -10.43 -15.42
CA VAL A 141 -5.09 -9.83 -15.42
C VAL A 141 -5.05 -8.32 -15.70
N LEU A 142 -4.01 -7.62 -15.21
CA LEU A 142 -3.81 -6.21 -15.51
C LEU A 142 -3.56 -5.98 -17.00
N GLU A 143 -2.71 -6.78 -17.65
CA GLU A 143 -2.40 -6.61 -19.08
C GLU A 143 -3.62 -6.82 -19.98
N ILE A 144 -4.52 -7.76 -19.62
CA ILE A 144 -5.82 -7.91 -20.29
C ILE A 144 -6.63 -6.61 -20.19
N ALA A 145 -6.72 -6.02 -19.00
CA ALA A 145 -7.47 -4.79 -18.79
C ALA A 145 -6.83 -3.59 -19.49
N ARG A 146 -5.49 -3.50 -19.51
CA ARG A 146 -4.75 -2.42 -20.18
C ARG A 146 -4.92 -2.44 -21.69
N ALA A 147 -5.04 -3.63 -22.29
CA ALA A 147 -5.40 -3.78 -23.70
C ALA A 147 -6.82 -3.26 -24.03
N MET A 148 -7.71 -3.17 -23.02
CA MET A 148 -9.05 -2.59 -23.20
C MET A 148 -9.05 -1.09 -22.99
N ASN A 149 -8.44 -0.63 -21.89
CA ASN A 149 -8.26 0.77 -21.55
C ASN A 149 -7.14 0.91 -20.50
N ASP A 150 -5.96 1.33 -20.94
CA ASP A 150 -4.76 1.46 -20.10
C ASP A 150 -4.98 2.35 -18.87
N ALA A 151 -5.51 3.56 -19.07
CA ALA A 151 -5.69 4.51 -17.97
C ALA A 151 -6.70 4.00 -16.92
N GLU A 152 -7.83 3.44 -17.34
CA GLU A 152 -8.83 2.93 -16.41
C GLU A 152 -8.39 1.63 -15.72
N ALA A 153 -7.61 0.79 -16.40
CA ALA A 153 -7.02 -0.40 -15.81
C ALA A 153 -6.02 -0.04 -14.72
N LEU A 154 -5.11 0.88 -15.00
CA LEU A 154 -4.16 1.39 -14.01
C LEU A 154 -4.88 2.10 -12.86
N CYS A 155 -5.94 2.86 -13.14
CA CYS A 155 -6.74 3.47 -12.07
C CYS A 155 -7.40 2.42 -11.16
N SER A 156 -7.71 1.25 -11.69
CA SER A 156 -8.35 0.13 -10.99
C SER A 156 -7.37 -0.82 -10.31
N THR A 157 -6.12 -0.40 -10.12
CA THR A 157 -5.04 -1.23 -9.56
C THR A 157 -4.46 -0.56 -8.32
N SER A 158 -4.33 -1.28 -7.20
CA SER A 158 -3.49 -0.85 -6.07
C SER A 158 -2.03 -1.17 -6.36
N MET A 159 -1.13 -0.27 -5.99
CA MET A 159 0.27 -0.33 -6.42
C MET A 159 1.26 -0.13 -5.27
N GLY A 160 2.34 -0.91 -5.33
CA GLY A 160 3.53 -0.76 -4.50
C GLY A 160 3.33 -1.06 -3.02
N CYS A 161 4.33 -0.63 -2.25
CA CYS A 161 4.41 -0.83 -0.81
C CYS A 161 3.28 -0.12 -0.06
N ALA A 162 2.72 0.94 -0.64
CA ALA A 162 1.61 1.68 -0.04
C ALA A 162 0.23 1.12 -0.38
N GLN A 163 0.14 0.15 -1.30
CA GLN A 163 -1.11 -0.34 -1.88
C GLN A 163 -2.05 0.80 -2.32
N LEU A 164 -1.48 1.88 -2.86
CA LEU A 164 -2.25 3.06 -3.24
C LEU A 164 -2.99 2.80 -4.54
N MET A 165 -4.31 2.98 -4.56
CA MET A 165 -5.13 2.84 -5.77
C MET A 165 -4.75 3.87 -6.83
N GLY A 166 -4.60 3.42 -8.08
CA GLY A 166 -4.19 4.28 -9.19
C GLY A 166 -5.13 5.47 -9.45
N PHE A 167 -6.44 5.35 -9.17
CA PHE A 167 -7.36 6.48 -9.28
C PHE A 167 -7.06 7.65 -8.32
N HIS A 168 -6.14 7.47 -7.36
CA HIS A 168 -5.63 8.53 -6.49
C HIS A 168 -4.44 9.30 -7.08
N TYR A 169 -4.05 9.08 -8.34
CA TYR A 169 -2.86 9.69 -8.94
C TYR A 169 -2.75 11.21 -8.75
N LEU A 170 -3.85 11.97 -8.90
CA LEU A 170 -3.85 13.42 -8.67
C LEU A 170 -3.50 13.78 -7.23
N ARG A 171 -4.08 13.06 -6.26
CA ARG A 171 -3.85 13.28 -4.84
C ARG A 171 -2.46 12.80 -4.41
N ALA A 172 -1.92 11.80 -5.10
CA ALA A 172 -0.53 11.37 -4.99
C ALA A 172 0.48 12.34 -5.64
N GLY A 173 0.00 13.38 -6.35
CA GLY A 173 0.83 14.42 -6.96
C GLY A 173 1.31 14.13 -8.38
N TYR A 174 0.65 13.22 -9.10
CA TYR A 174 0.97 12.89 -10.49
C TYR A 174 -0.05 13.48 -11.47
N ALA A 175 0.41 13.85 -12.66
CA ALA A 175 -0.46 14.39 -13.71
C ALA A 175 -1.37 13.33 -14.37
N SER A 176 -0.97 12.07 -14.35
CA SER A 176 -1.75 10.94 -14.83
C SER A 176 -1.38 9.66 -14.08
N VAL A 177 -2.28 8.67 -14.10
CA VAL A 177 -2.01 7.35 -13.52
C VAL A 177 -0.84 6.64 -14.22
N GLY A 178 -0.67 6.83 -15.53
CA GLY A 178 0.47 6.28 -16.26
C GLY A 178 1.81 6.84 -15.78
N LYS A 179 1.87 8.15 -15.43
CA LYS A 179 3.06 8.76 -14.84
C LYS A 179 3.32 8.25 -13.42
N MET A 180 2.28 8.07 -12.62
CA MET A 180 2.39 7.45 -11.29
C MET A 180 2.94 6.02 -11.40
N PHE A 181 2.35 5.19 -12.25
CA PHE A 181 2.77 3.81 -12.47
C PHE A 181 4.22 3.69 -12.96
N ALA A 182 4.61 4.53 -13.93
CA ALA A 182 5.99 4.56 -14.42
C ALA A 182 6.98 4.90 -13.30
N LYS A 183 6.70 5.95 -12.51
CA LYS A 183 7.53 6.38 -11.38
C LYS A 183 7.63 5.31 -10.28
N PHE A 184 6.51 4.64 -9.99
CA PHE A 184 6.47 3.55 -9.02
C PHE A 184 7.26 2.33 -9.47
N SER A 185 7.38 2.11 -10.78
CA SER A 185 8.05 0.95 -11.38
C SER A 185 9.56 1.15 -11.61
N GLU A 186 10.11 2.33 -11.29
CA GLU A 186 11.56 2.58 -11.42
C GLU A 186 12.35 1.67 -10.46
N ALA A 187 13.26 0.86 -10.98
CA ALA A 187 13.91 -0.22 -10.21
C ALA A 187 14.69 0.27 -8.97
N GLU A 188 15.39 1.40 -9.08
CA GLU A 188 16.28 1.87 -8.01
C GLU A 188 15.59 2.82 -7.02
N VAL A 189 14.64 3.62 -7.50
CA VAL A 189 14.05 4.74 -6.74
C VAL A 189 12.54 4.66 -6.62
N GLY A 190 11.89 3.69 -7.28
CA GLY A 190 10.44 3.58 -7.34
C GLY A 190 9.80 3.36 -5.98
N GLU A 191 10.46 2.66 -5.05
CA GLU A 191 9.97 2.52 -3.67
C GLU A 191 9.90 3.87 -2.96
N LYS A 192 10.89 4.76 -3.17
CA LYS A 192 10.86 6.13 -2.62
C LYS A 192 9.67 6.91 -3.18
N HIS A 193 9.41 6.82 -4.49
CA HIS A 193 8.23 7.43 -5.10
C HIS A 193 6.91 6.89 -4.53
N GLN A 194 6.83 5.58 -4.26
CA GLN A 194 5.66 4.95 -3.63
C GLN A 194 5.40 5.51 -2.23
N VAL A 195 6.45 5.66 -1.41
CA VAL A 195 6.35 6.25 -0.07
C VAL A 195 5.98 7.72 -0.13
N GLU A 196 6.63 8.53 -0.97
CA GLU A 196 6.27 9.95 -1.14
C GLU A 196 4.79 10.12 -1.53
N ALA A 197 4.32 9.32 -2.48
CA ALA A 197 2.94 9.33 -2.93
C ALA A 197 1.95 8.97 -1.83
N MET A 198 2.28 7.99 -0.98
CA MET A 198 1.50 7.64 0.20
C MET A 198 1.35 8.83 1.16
N PHE A 199 2.44 9.54 1.45
CA PHE A 199 2.39 10.70 2.34
C PHE A 199 1.68 11.90 1.71
N LYS A 200 1.79 12.12 0.39
CA LYS A 200 0.97 13.09 -0.35
C LYS A 200 -0.52 12.74 -0.33
N PHE A 201 -0.84 11.44 -0.41
CA PHE A 201 -2.21 10.98 -0.24
C PHE A 201 -2.73 11.26 1.17
N ILE A 202 -1.96 10.92 2.20
CA ILE A 202 -2.30 11.15 3.61
C ILE A 202 -2.47 12.63 3.91
N SER A 203 -1.55 13.47 3.42
CA SER A 203 -1.54 14.92 3.64
C SER A 203 -2.83 15.57 3.13
N GLY A 204 -3.31 15.12 1.96
CA GLY A 204 -4.49 15.65 1.31
C GLY A 204 -4.26 17.04 0.70
N THR A 205 -5.19 17.47 -0.14
CA THR A 205 -5.16 18.77 -0.81
C THR A 205 -5.91 19.83 -0.01
N ARG A 206 -5.33 20.37 1.07
CA ARG A 206 -5.80 21.66 1.61
C ARG A 206 -4.89 22.78 1.15
N LYS A 207 -5.48 23.71 0.39
CA LYS A 207 -4.87 24.99 0.02
C LYS A 207 -4.55 25.79 1.27
N ARG A 208 -3.44 26.55 1.17
CA ARG A 208 -3.09 27.68 2.02
C ARG A 208 -4.34 28.46 2.47
N VAL A 209 -4.47 28.67 3.76
CA VAL A 209 -5.19 29.83 4.30
C VAL A 209 -4.26 30.47 5.32
N ASN A 210 -3.67 31.61 4.92
CA ASN A 210 -2.86 32.53 5.71
C ASN A 210 -1.48 32.05 6.21
N ALA A 211 -0.54 33.01 6.27
CA ALA A 211 0.90 32.84 6.21
C ALA A 211 1.55 32.45 7.56
N GLY A 212 1.59 31.14 7.84
CA GLY A 212 2.44 30.53 8.87
C GLY A 212 3.19 29.30 8.34
N PRO A 213 4.07 28.67 9.14
CA PRO A 213 4.74 27.43 8.73
C PRO A 213 3.72 26.37 8.30
N ARG A 214 4.07 25.63 7.24
CA ARG A 214 3.20 24.71 6.49
C ARG A 214 2.57 23.67 7.44
N GLN A 215 1.36 23.90 7.92
CA GLN A 215 0.59 22.88 8.63
C GLN A 215 -0.31 22.15 7.63
N THR A 216 0.11 20.94 7.28
CA THR A 216 -0.77 19.98 6.61
C THR A 216 -1.97 19.70 7.53
N THR A 217 -3.20 19.90 7.03
CA THR A 217 -4.44 19.65 7.79
C THR A 217 -5.38 18.77 6.97
N GLY A 218 -5.60 17.55 7.44
CA GLY A 218 -6.52 16.58 6.84
C GLY A 218 -6.90 15.53 7.87
N PRO A 219 -8.05 14.86 7.73
CA PRO A 219 -8.56 13.96 8.76
C PRO A 219 -7.64 12.76 9.04
N MET A 220 -6.88 12.30 8.04
CA MET A 220 -5.85 11.27 8.26
C MET A 220 -4.63 11.81 9.02
N VAL A 221 -4.20 13.03 8.72
CA VAL A 221 -3.09 13.69 9.44
C VAL A 221 -3.48 13.96 10.89
N GLU A 222 -4.70 14.47 11.12
CA GLU A 222 -5.26 14.67 12.47
C GLU A 222 -5.31 13.38 13.25
N ALA A 223 -5.80 12.29 12.64
CA ALA A 223 -5.84 10.98 13.27
C ALA A 223 -4.43 10.49 13.65
N LEU A 224 -3.43 10.64 12.76
CA LEU A 224 -2.05 10.26 13.08
C LEU A 224 -1.43 11.12 14.19
N ARG A 225 -1.69 12.43 14.20
CA ARG A 225 -1.22 13.36 15.26
C ARG A 225 -1.81 13.03 16.62
N GLN A 226 -3.07 12.60 16.64
CA GLN A 226 -3.79 12.20 17.84
C GLN A 226 -3.57 10.72 18.20
N GLU A 227 -2.79 9.99 17.41
CA GLU A 227 -2.58 8.53 17.55
C GLU A 227 -3.88 7.72 17.49
N ASP A 228 -4.92 8.29 16.86
CA ASP A 228 -6.19 7.63 16.59
C ASP A 228 -6.05 6.71 15.37
N TYR A 229 -5.35 5.59 15.59
CA TYR A 229 -5.08 4.61 14.52
C TYR A 229 -6.34 3.92 14.01
N LEU A 230 -7.42 3.87 14.80
CA LEU A 230 -8.70 3.36 14.35
C LEU A 230 -9.33 4.29 13.31
N ARG A 231 -9.36 5.60 13.59
CA ARG A 231 -9.82 6.59 12.62
C ARG A 231 -8.93 6.64 11.39
N PHE A 232 -7.60 6.60 11.56
CA PHE A 232 -6.69 6.56 10.42
C PHE A 232 -6.94 5.33 9.54
N ALA A 233 -7.00 4.14 10.13
CA ALA A 233 -7.25 2.90 9.40
C ALA A 233 -8.61 2.90 8.69
N ALA A 234 -9.66 3.44 9.31
CA ALA A 234 -10.97 3.57 8.67
C ALA A 234 -10.96 4.51 7.45
N LEU A 235 -10.14 5.56 7.49
CA LEU A 235 -9.99 6.53 6.39
C LEU A 235 -9.11 5.99 5.26
N TYR A 236 -8.06 5.25 5.57
CA TYR A 236 -7.11 4.72 4.58
C TYR A 236 -7.57 3.39 3.98
N ASN A 237 -7.95 2.43 4.83
CA ASN A 237 -8.28 1.03 4.46
C ASN A 237 -9.79 0.76 4.37
N GLY A 238 -10.61 1.72 4.76
CA GLY A 238 -12.06 1.56 4.87
C GLY A 238 -12.52 0.91 6.17
N LYS A 239 -13.81 1.05 6.47
CA LYS A 239 -14.39 0.67 7.78
C LYS A 239 -14.31 -0.84 8.08
N GLY A 240 -14.35 -1.70 7.06
CA GLY A 240 -14.48 -3.15 7.23
C GLY A 240 -13.28 -3.84 7.92
N LYS A 241 -12.08 -3.26 7.80
CA LYS A 241 -10.85 -3.81 8.41
C LYS A 241 -10.15 -2.85 9.37
N ALA A 242 -10.79 -1.73 9.71
CA ALA A 242 -10.15 -0.64 10.45
C ALA A 242 -9.53 -1.10 11.77
N ALA A 243 -10.22 -1.95 12.55
CA ALA A 243 -9.71 -2.45 13.83
C ALA A 243 -8.46 -3.33 13.68
N GLU A 244 -8.42 -4.19 12.65
CA GLU A 244 -7.26 -5.05 12.38
C GLU A 244 -6.02 -4.22 12.02
N TYR A 245 -6.18 -3.25 11.11
CA TYR A 245 -5.09 -2.36 10.71
C TYR A 245 -4.65 -1.44 11.84
N ALA A 246 -5.58 -0.92 12.65
CA ALA A 246 -5.24 -0.11 13.82
C ALA A 246 -4.37 -0.87 14.83
N ALA A 247 -4.71 -2.13 15.11
CA ALA A 247 -3.91 -2.96 16.00
C ALA A 247 -2.49 -3.20 15.46
N LYS A 248 -2.34 -3.39 14.14
CA LYS A 248 -1.01 -3.51 13.50
C LYS A 248 -0.22 -2.20 13.55
N LEU A 249 -0.87 -1.06 13.28
CA LEU A 249 -0.25 0.27 13.36
C LEU A 249 0.32 0.53 14.75
N VAL A 250 -0.44 0.23 15.81
CA VAL A 250 0.05 0.35 17.19
C VAL A 250 1.30 -0.51 17.41
N ARG A 251 1.29 -1.79 17.00
CA ARG A 251 2.45 -2.68 17.17
C ARG A 251 3.69 -2.19 16.42
N PHE A 252 3.55 -1.80 15.16
CA PHE A 252 4.67 -1.30 14.38
C PHE A 252 5.20 0.04 14.91
N ARG A 253 4.33 0.87 15.46
CA ARG A 253 4.74 2.14 16.05
C ARG A 253 5.54 1.94 17.33
N GLU A 254 5.14 0.99 18.19
CA GLU A 254 5.94 0.61 19.36
C GLU A 254 7.27 -0.05 18.95
N ALA A 255 7.28 -0.88 17.91
CA ALA A 255 8.51 -1.43 17.34
C ALA A 255 9.44 -0.30 16.83
N GLY A 256 8.89 0.65 16.08
CA GLY A 256 9.63 1.81 15.57
C GLY A 256 10.21 2.67 16.69
N ARG A 257 9.47 2.90 17.77
CA ARG A 257 9.97 3.64 18.95
C ARG A 257 11.24 3.03 19.52
N ARG A 258 11.31 1.69 19.61
CA ARG A 258 12.48 0.97 20.15
C ARG A 258 13.68 0.94 19.22
N ILE A 259 13.45 1.06 17.91
CA ILE A 259 14.52 1.03 16.91
C ILE A 259 15.12 2.41 16.70
N LEU A 260 14.31 3.46 16.88
CA LEU A 260 14.69 4.86 16.66
C LEU A 260 15.09 5.60 17.95
N GLY A 261 14.87 4.99 19.12
CA GLY A 261 15.20 5.51 20.45
C GLY A 261 15.96 4.48 21.26
#